data_AF-A0A8T3BDA9-F1
#
_entry.id   AF-A0A8T3BDA9-F1
#
_cell.length_a   1.000
_cell.length_b   1.000
_cell.length_c   1.000
_cell.angle_alpha   90.00
_cell.angle_beta   90.00
_cell.angle_gamma   90.00
#
_symmetry.space_group_name_H-M   'P 1'
#
loop_
_entity.id
_entity.type
_entity.pdbx_description
1 polymer ?
#
loop_
_entity_poly.entity_id
_entity_poly.type
_entity_poly.pdbx_seq_one_letter_code
_entity_poly.pdbx_strand_id
1 'polypeptide(L)'
;MTWDPWLNGLSLPSISSHLPSRFISVKEYIFDGKWQLKEDFSSHVTHAISSVPISNCSSNISWMGEGVPSFKTFKLLFFSEFTKISWHKFIWHKRTALRFSTYDWLAMIGGLESVEVLVKRNIIISPYYPLCSIEDESINHLFFQCDFSFQILRLLIPEV
;
A
#
# COMPACT_ATOMS: atom_id res chain seq x y z
N MET A 1 18.43 16.05 15.81
CA MET A 1 17.83 14.71 15.96
C MET A 1 18.97 13.73 16.20
N THR A 2 19.29 13.43 17.47
CA THR A 2 20.44 12.58 17.86
C THR A 2 20.03 11.42 18.76
N TRP A 3 18.72 11.21 18.92
CA TRP A 3 18.16 10.07 19.62
C TRP A 3 17.83 9.00 18.59
N ASP A 4 18.52 7.88 18.69
CA ASP A 4 18.32 6.72 17.82
C ASP A 4 17.95 5.51 18.72
N PRO A 5 16.70 5.05 18.69
CA PRO A 5 16.28 3.89 19.49
C PRO A 5 16.99 2.59 19.09
N TRP A 6 17.61 2.55 17.91
CA TRP A 6 18.28 1.38 17.37
C TRP A 6 19.69 1.15 17.95
N LEU A 7 20.17 2.03 18.84
CA LEU A 7 21.45 1.92 19.56
C LEU A 7 21.26 1.54 21.04
N ASN A 8 20.36 0.62 21.34
CA ASN A 8 20.02 0.24 22.73
C ASN A 8 19.64 1.45 23.62
N GLY A 9 19.01 2.46 23.02
CA GLY A 9 18.62 3.70 23.71
C GLY A 9 19.75 4.72 23.94
N LEU A 10 20.95 4.49 23.41
CA LEU A 10 22.06 5.45 23.45
C LEU A 10 21.97 6.47 22.32
N SER A 11 22.46 7.68 22.58
CA SER A 11 22.55 8.73 21.56
C SER A 11 23.79 8.54 20.67
N LEU A 12 23.74 8.94 19.40
CA LEU A 12 24.92 8.89 18.52
C LEU A 12 26.14 9.66 19.09
N PRO A 13 25.98 10.88 19.65
CA PRO A 13 27.09 11.62 20.24
C PRO A 13 27.72 10.95 21.46
N SER A 14 26.96 10.13 22.20
CA SER A 14 27.53 9.35 23.32
C SER A 14 28.43 8.20 22.89
N ILE A 15 28.36 7.79 21.61
CA ILE A 15 29.08 6.64 21.07
C ILE A 15 30.32 7.08 20.28
N SER A 16 30.22 8.18 19.52
CA SER A 16 31.37 8.83 18.89
C SER A 16 31.16 10.33 18.74
N SER A 17 32.15 11.13 19.15
CA SER A 17 32.20 12.57 18.89
C SER A 17 32.62 12.90 17.45
N HIS A 18 33.27 11.95 16.76
CA HIS A 18 33.72 12.07 15.40
C HIS A 18 33.00 11.01 14.56
N LEU A 19 31.99 11.44 13.80
CA LEU A 19 31.48 10.63 12.71
C LEU A 19 32.37 10.84 11.49
N PRO A 20 32.63 9.78 10.70
CA PRO A 20 33.34 9.93 9.43
C PRO A 20 32.64 10.98 8.56
N SER A 21 33.40 11.92 8.00
CA SER A 21 32.87 13.04 7.19
C SER A 21 32.24 12.58 5.85
N ARG A 22 32.28 11.28 5.54
CA ARG A 22 31.87 10.72 4.25
C ARG A 22 30.82 9.63 4.44
N PHE A 23 29.78 9.67 3.61
CA PHE A 23 28.82 8.59 3.48
C PHE A 23 29.49 7.40 2.78
N ILE A 24 29.98 6.44 3.55
CA ILE A 24 30.63 5.22 3.08
C ILE A 24 29.63 4.05 3.23
N SER A 25 29.60 3.15 2.25
CA SER A 25 28.70 1.99 2.34
C SER A 25 29.26 0.92 3.28
N VAL A 26 28.40 0.22 4.02
CA VAL A 26 28.80 -0.83 4.98
C VAL A 26 29.65 -1.93 4.32
N LYS A 27 29.37 -2.26 3.06
CA LYS A 27 30.13 -3.25 2.27
C LYS A 27 31.61 -2.88 2.09
N GLU A 28 31.98 -1.60 2.17
CA GLU A 28 33.37 -1.16 2.04
C GLU A 28 34.20 -1.45 3.31
N TYR A 29 33.54 -1.67 4.44
CA TYR A 29 34.16 -2.10 5.70
C TYR A 29 34.13 -3.62 5.90
N ILE A 30 33.67 -4.39 4.91
CA ILE A 30 33.60 -5.85 4.98
C ILE A 30 34.54 -6.42 3.92
N PHE A 31 35.58 -7.13 4.37
CA PHE A 31 36.53 -7.82 3.49
C PHE A 31 36.73 -9.24 3.98
N ASP A 32 36.61 -10.21 3.08
CA ASP A 32 36.75 -11.64 3.38
C ASP A 32 35.89 -12.12 4.58
N GLY A 33 34.64 -11.62 4.65
CA GLY A 33 33.71 -11.98 5.73
C GLY A 33 34.09 -11.42 7.11
N LYS A 34 34.98 -10.43 7.19
CA LYS A 34 35.41 -9.79 8.43
C LYS A 34 35.24 -8.27 8.36
N TRP A 35 34.96 -7.66 9.51
CA TRP A 35 34.99 -6.21 9.66
C TRP A 35 36.42 -5.71 9.54
N GLN A 36 36.65 -4.78 8.62
CA GLN A 36 37.88 -4.02 8.46
C GLN A 36 37.57 -2.53 8.59
N LEU A 37 37.49 -2.07 9.83
CA LEU A 37 37.26 -0.67 10.15
C LEU A 37 38.60 0.07 10.12
N LYS A 38 38.68 1.13 9.31
CA LYS A 38 39.84 2.03 9.28
C LYS A 38 39.82 2.93 10.53
N GLU A 39 40.84 3.77 10.72
CA GLU A 39 40.99 4.70 11.86
C GLU A 39 39.87 5.76 11.99
N ASP A 40 38.78 5.62 11.26
CA ASP A 40 37.65 6.53 11.22
C ASP A 40 36.74 6.42 12.46
N PHE A 41 36.98 5.46 13.36
CA PHE A 41 36.14 5.18 14.53
C PHE A 41 36.92 5.08 15.85
N SER A 42 36.26 5.43 16.96
CA SER A 42 36.80 5.23 18.32
C SER A 42 36.93 3.73 18.64
N SER A 43 37.87 3.37 19.53
CA SER A 43 38.13 1.98 19.92
C SER A 43 36.89 1.25 20.44
N HIS A 44 36.02 1.95 21.17
CA HIS A 44 34.75 1.43 21.66
C HIS A 44 33.79 1.05 20.52
N VAL A 45 33.66 1.91 19.50
CA VAL A 45 32.80 1.64 18.33
C VAL A 45 33.37 0.51 17.49
N THR A 46 34.69 0.52 17.27
CA THR A 46 35.39 -0.55 16.54
C THR A 46 35.16 -1.90 17.20
N HIS A 47 35.22 -1.96 18.53
CA HIS A 47 34.95 -3.19 19.28
C HIS A 47 33.48 -3.62 19.18
N ALA A 48 32.53 -2.68 19.32
CA ALA A 48 31.10 -2.97 19.24
C ALA A 48 30.67 -3.45 17.85
N ILE A 49 31.24 -2.91 16.77
CA ILE A 49 30.97 -3.39 15.41
C ILE A 49 31.64 -4.75 15.18
N SER A 50 32.89 -4.90 15.61
CA SER A 50 33.65 -6.15 15.41
C SER A 50 33.08 -7.33 16.19
N SER A 51 32.32 -7.09 17.26
CA SER A 51 31.63 -8.13 18.04
C SER A 51 30.39 -8.68 17.33
N VAL A 52 29.88 -8.01 16.28
CA VAL A 52 28.77 -8.49 15.47
C VAL A 52 29.31 -9.48 14.42
N PRO A 53 29.05 -10.79 14.54
CA PRO A 53 29.57 -11.77 13.60
C PRO A 53 28.95 -11.57 12.22
N ILE A 54 29.78 -11.51 11.19
CA ILE A 54 29.32 -11.53 9.79
C ILE A 54 29.12 -12.99 9.42
N SER A 55 27.87 -13.47 9.56
CA SER A 55 27.53 -14.78 9.02
C SER A 55 27.36 -14.67 7.50
N ASN A 56 28.10 -15.50 6.76
CA ASN A 56 27.86 -15.72 5.32
C ASN A 56 26.62 -16.61 5.07
N CYS A 57 25.63 -16.56 5.98
CA CYS A 57 24.43 -17.35 5.84
C CYS A 57 23.74 -16.93 4.54
N SER A 58 23.64 -17.86 3.59
CA SER A 58 23.02 -17.65 2.28
C SER A 58 21.56 -17.23 2.36
N SER A 59 20.96 -17.32 3.55
CA SER A 59 19.71 -16.64 3.87
C SER A 59 19.95 -15.13 3.97
N ASN A 60 20.10 -14.47 2.82
CA ASN A 60 19.56 -13.13 2.69
C ASN A 60 18.14 -13.18 3.25
N ILE A 61 17.79 -12.30 4.18
CA ILE A 61 16.43 -12.16 4.66
C ILE A 61 15.58 -11.86 3.42
N SER A 62 14.97 -12.89 2.86
CA SER A 62 14.15 -12.83 1.67
C SER A 62 12.74 -13.14 2.12
N TRP A 63 11.79 -12.30 1.74
CA TRP A 63 10.40 -12.48 2.11
C TRP A 63 9.74 -13.68 1.40
N MET A 64 10.47 -14.38 0.51
CA MET A 64 10.35 -15.79 0.07
C MET A 64 10.99 -15.94 -1.32
N GLY A 65 12.33 -16.08 -1.40
CA GLY A 65 13.01 -16.49 -2.63
C GLY A 65 14.48 -16.05 -2.73
N GLU A 66 15.27 -16.82 -3.47
CA GLU A 66 16.62 -16.41 -3.87
C GLU A 66 16.55 -15.20 -4.82
N GLY A 67 17.24 -14.11 -4.46
CA GLY A 67 17.37 -12.93 -5.32
C GLY A 67 17.36 -11.60 -4.57
N VAL A 68 17.56 -10.52 -5.32
CA VAL A 68 17.47 -9.14 -4.78
C VAL A 68 15.99 -8.85 -4.46
N PRO A 69 15.66 -8.44 -3.22
CA PRO A 69 14.29 -8.11 -2.86
C PRO A 69 13.77 -7.00 -3.78
N SER A 70 12.63 -7.26 -4.44
CA SER A 70 12.00 -6.32 -5.35
C SER A 70 10.58 -5.99 -4.88
N PHE A 71 10.15 -4.76 -5.14
CA PHE A 71 8.77 -4.34 -4.86
C PHE A 71 7.74 -5.22 -5.58
N LYS A 72 8.10 -5.77 -6.74
CA LYS A 72 7.27 -6.70 -7.50
C LYS A 72 7.04 -8.00 -6.73
N THR A 73 8.10 -8.60 -6.19
CA THR A 73 8.03 -9.83 -5.40
C THR A 73 7.24 -9.60 -4.12
N PHE A 74 7.49 -8.49 -3.41
CA PHE A 74 6.72 -8.11 -2.24
C PHE A 74 5.23 -8.01 -2.55
N LYS A 75 4.84 -7.28 -3.60
CA LYS A 75 3.44 -7.11 -3.98
C LYS A 75 2.76 -8.45 -4.31
N LEU A 76 3.44 -9.33 -5.03
CA LEU A 76 2.91 -10.66 -5.36
C LEU A 76 2.66 -11.51 -4.11
N LEU A 77 3.61 -11.52 -3.18
CA LEU A 77 3.50 -12.30 -1.94
C LEU A 77 2.47 -11.69 -0.98
N PHE A 78 2.49 -10.38 -0.80
CA PHE A 78 1.57 -9.66 0.08
C PHE A 78 0.10 -9.90 -0.33
N PHE A 79 -0.18 -9.95 -1.63
CA PHE A 79 -1.53 -10.19 -2.14
C PHE A 79 -1.82 -11.67 -2.49
N SER A 80 -0.92 -12.60 -2.17
CA SER A 80 -1.03 -14.01 -2.61
C SER A 80 -2.24 -14.75 -2.02
N GLU A 81 -2.63 -14.42 -0.80
CA GLU A 81 -3.80 -15.01 -0.12
C GLU A 81 -5.13 -14.37 -0.56
N PHE A 82 -5.08 -13.26 -1.29
CA PHE A 82 -6.29 -12.56 -1.72
C PHE A 82 -6.83 -13.16 -3.02
N THR A 83 -8.13 -13.44 -3.02
CA THR A 83 -8.80 -13.95 -4.23
C THR A 83 -8.90 -12.85 -5.27
N LYS A 84 -8.42 -13.13 -6.48
CA LYS A 84 -8.56 -12.22 -7.62
C LYS A 84 -9.99 -12.25 -8.17
N ILE A 85 -10.74 -11.18 -7.90
CA ILE A 85 -12.08 -10.93 -8.44
C ILE A 85 -12.08 -10.75 -9.96
N SER A 86 -13.06 -11.31 -10.67
CA SER A 86 -13.13 -11.27 -12.15
C SER A 86 -13.47 -9.89 -12.71
N TRP A 87 -14.21 -9.08 -11.95
CA TRP A 87 -14.73 -7.78 -12.38
C TRP A 87 -13.73 -6.62 -12.26
N HIS A 88 -12.58 -6.80 -11.60
CA HIS A 88 -11.59 -5.72 -11.38
C HIS A 88 -11.16 -5.00 -12.67
N LYS A 89 -11.12 -5.72 -13.80
CA LYS A 89 -10.72 -5.20 -15.11
C LYS A 89 -11.69 -4.18 -15.70
N PHE A 90 -12.96 -4.23 -15.30
CA PHE A 90 -13.97 -3.28 -15.76
C PHE A 90 -13.83 -1.94 -15.04
N ILE A 91 -13.42 -1.97 -13.78
CA ILE A 91 -13.24 -0.78 -12.93
C ILE A 91 -11.87 -0.14 -13.16
N TRP A 92 -10.81 -0.95 -13.13
CA TRP A 92 -9.42 -0.51 -13.16
C TRP A 92 -8.79 -0.76 -14.54
N HIS A 93 -9.31 -0.09 -15.56
CA HIS A 93 -8.78 -0.18 -16.93
C HIS A 93 -7.81 0.96 -17.26
N LYS A 94 -7.10 0.85 -18.39
CA LYS A 94 -6.18 1.91 -18.83
C LYS A 94 -6.98 3.14 -19.26
N ARG A 95 -6.47 4.33 -18.94
CA ARG A 95 -7.06 5.64 -19.29
C ARG A 95 -8.41 5.95 -18.65
N THR A 96 -8.81 5.23 -17.60
CA THR A 96 -10.00 5.62 -16.82
C THR A 96 -9.68 6.84 -15.96
N ALA A 97 -10.63 7.77 -15.84
CA ALA A 97 -10.53 8.80 -14.82
C ALA A 97 -10.77 8.16 -13.46
N LEU A 98 -9.81 8.32 -12.55
CA LEU A 98 -9.84 7.71 -11.20
C LEU A 98 -11.15 8.00 -10.47
N ARG A 99 -11.70 9.20 -10.64
CA ARG A 99 -13.00 9.60 -10.08
C ARG A 99 -14.11 8.61 -10.44
N PHE A 100 -14.26 8.23 -11.71
CA PHE A 100 -15.33 7.32 -12.13
C PHE A 100 -15.04 5.89 -11.66
N SER A 101 -13.80 5.40 -11.80
CA SER A 101 -13.40 4.09 -11.26
C SER A 101 -13.68 3.95 -9.76
N THR A 102 -13.49 5.02 -8.97
CA THR A 102 -13.79 4.97 -7.53
C THR A 102 -15.28 4.84 -7.27
N TYR A 103 -16.14 5.52 -8.04
CA TYR A 103 -17.59 5.37 -7.90
C TYR A 103 -18.06 3.99 -8.35
N ASP A 104 -17.52 3.46 -9.46
CA ASP A 104 -17.84 2.10 -9.92
C ASP A 104 -17.44 1.04 -8.90
N TRP A 105 -16.24 1.20 -8.29
CA TRP A 105 -15.79 0.32 -7.23
C TRP A 105 -16.72 0.37 -6.02
N LEU A 106 -17.07 1.57 -5.57
CA LEU A 106 -18.03 1.77 -4.48
C LEU A 106 -19.39 1.17 -4.81
N ALA A 107 -19.86 1.28 -6.05
CA ALA A 107 -21.12 0.66 -6.49
C ALA A 107 -21.05 -0.87 -6.34
N MET A 108 -19.96 -1.49 -6.78
CA MET A 108 -19.79 -2.94 -6.74
C MET A 108 -19.65 -3.52 -5.33
N ILE A 109 -19.07 -2.76 -4.38
CA ILE A 109 -18.91 -3.22 -2.99
C ILE A 109 -20.04 -2.76 -2.05
N GLY A 110 -21.06 -2.08 -2.56
CA GLY A 110 -22.14 -1.51 -1.73
C GLY A 110 -21.69 -0.33 -0.86
N GLY A 111 -20.66 0.39 -1.29
CA GLY A 111 -20.11 1.57 -0.63
C GLY A 111 -20.80 2.88 -0.99
N LEU A 112 -21.69 2.91 -1.99
CA LEU A 112 -22.53 4.07 -2.29
C LEU A 112 -23.62 4.22 -1.23
N GLU A 113 -23.87 5.45 -0.79
CA GLU A 113 -24.87 5.80 0.23
C GLU A 113 -26.31 5.78 -0.34
N SER A 114 -26.69 4.67 -0.95
CA SER A 114 -28.07 4.42 -1.38
C SER A 114 -28.98 4.15 -0.18
N VAL A 115 -30.29 4.34 -0.36
CA VAL A 115 -31.28 4.02 0.68
C VAL A 115 -31.14 2.58 1.15
N GLU A 116 -30.94 1.61 0.26
CA GLU A 116 -30.69 0.21 0.61
C GLU A 116 -29.52 0.05 1.60
N VAL A 117 -28.42 0.80 1.39
CA VAL A 117 -27.23 0.76 2.26
C VAL A 117 -27.48 1.49 3.58
N LEU A 118 -28.23 2.60 3.56
CA LEU A 118 -28.59 3.36 4.77
C LEU A 118 -29.54 2.56 5.67
N VAL A 119 -30.51 1.84 5.09
CA VAL A 119 -31.41 0.93 5.81
C VAL A 119 -30.62 -0.20 6.49
N LYS A 120 -29.61 -0.78 5.83
CA LYS A 120 -28.69 -1.76 6.46
C LYS A 120 -27.95 -1.21 7.68
N ARG A 121 -27.81 0.12 7.79
CA ARG A 121 -27.22 0.82 8.94
C ARG A 121 -28.26 1.29 9.97
N ASN A 122 -29.52 0.83 9.86
CA ASN A 122 -30.66 1.26 10.68
C ASN A 122 -31.00 2.76 10.57
N ILE A 123 -30.68 3.38 9.42
CA ILE A 123 -31.09 4.76 9.12
C ILE A 123 -32.39 4.69 8.30
N ILE A 124 -33.49 5.17 8.88
CA ILE A 124 -34.82 5.11 8.26
C ILE A 124 -35.06 6.39 7.47
N ILE A 125 -35.21 6.24 6.16
CA ILE A 125 -35.56 7.31 5.22
C ILE A 125 -36.60 6.78 4.22
N SER A 126 -37.17 7.68 3.40
CA SER A 126 -38.07 7.28 2.32
C SER A 126 -37.40 6.23 1.43
N PRO A 127 -38.04 5.08 1.17
CA PRO A 127 -37.45 4.03 0.34
C PRO A 127 -37.39 4.42 -1.14
N TYR A 128 -38.29 5.31 -1.57
CA TYR A 128 -38.43 5.69 -2.97
C TYR A 128 -37.24 6.46 -3.52
N TYR A 129 -36.82 6.08 -4.73
CA TYR A 129 -35.77 6.77 -5.46
C TYR A 129 -36.16 8.21 -5.81
N PRO A 130 -35.39 9.25 -5.40
CA PRO A 130 -35.81 10.64 -5.52
C PRO A 130 -36.12 11.13 -6.94
N LEU A 131 -35.52 10.53 -7.97
CA LEU A 131 -35.71 11.00 -9.35
C LEU A 131 -36.94 10.40 -10.03
N CYS A 132 -37.21 9.10 -9.83
CA CYS A 132 -38.38 8.47 -10.43
C CYS A 132 -39.60 8.50 -9.50
N SER A 133 -39.39 8.47 -8.17
CA SER A 133 -40.43 8.35 -7.14
C SER A 133 -41.39 7.16 -7.32
N ILE A 134 -40.96 6.11 -8.03
CA ILE A 134 -41.79 4.93 -8.37
C ILE A 134 -41.32 3.68 -7.62
N GLU A 135 -40.03 3.35 -7.70
CA GLU A 135 -39.44 2.16 -7.06
C GLU A 135 -38.46 2.54 -5.96
N ASP A 136 -38.11 1.54 -5.14
CA ASP A 136 -37.15 1.68 -4.05
C ASP A 136 -35.73 1.94 -4.59
N GLU A 137 -35.00 2.83 -3.91
CA GLU A 137 -33.63 3.16 -4.27
C GLU A 137 -32.67 2.02 -3.91
N SER A 138 -32.16 1.38 -4.95
CA SER A 138 -31.02 0.49 -4.91
C SER A 138 -30.01 0.88 -5.99
N ILE A 139 -28.77 0.40 -5.87
CA ILE A 139 -27.73 0.58 -6.90
C ILE A 139 -28.21 0.00 -8.24
N ASN A 140 -28.93 -1.13 -8.19
CA ASN A 140 -29.48 -1.76 -9.39
C ASN A 140 -30.55 -0.89 -10.05
N HIS A 141 -31.47 -0.34 -9.27
CA HIS A 141 -32.49 0.56 -9.79
C HIS A 141 -31.83 1.81 -10.39
N LEU A 142 -30.95 2.47 -9.62
CA LEU A 142 -30.25 3.69 -10.00
C LEU A 142 -29.55 3.60 -11.37
N PHE A 143 -28.82 2.50 -11.62
CA PHE A 143 -27.97 2.37 -12.80
C PHE A 143 -28.55 1.50 -13.94
N PHE A 144 -29.43 0.54 -13.64
CA PHE A 144 -29.80 -0.51 -14.61
C PHE A 144 -31.29 -0.68 -14.84
N GLN A 145 -32.16 -0.26 -13.92
CA GLN A 145 -33.62 -0.54 -14.03
C GLN A 145 -34.47 0.73 -14.11
N CYS A 146 -33.95 1.88 -13.68
CA CYS A 146 -34.70 3.12 -13.69
C CYS A 146 -34.83 3.72 -15.09
N ASP A 147 -36.06 3.81 -15.59
CA ASP A 147 -36.40 4.45 -16.87
C ASP A 147 -35.94 5.90 -16.92
N PHE A 148 -36.07 6.64 -15.81
CA PHE A 148 -35.61 8.02 -15.72
C PHE A 148 -34.10 8.12 -15.93
N SER A 149 -33.33 7.32 -15.20
CA SER A 149 -31.87 7.26 -15.35
C SER A 149 -31.47 6.89 -16.78
N PHE A 150 -32.16 5.92 -17.38
CA PHE A 150 -31.91 5.49 -18.76
C PHE A 150 -32.15 6.61 -19.77
N GLN A 151 -33.23 7.40 -19.60
CA GLN A 151 -33.49 8.56 -20.45
C GLN A 151 -32.38 9.61 -20.35
N ILE A 152 -31.90 9.91 -19.13
CA ILE A 152 -30.78 10.84 -18.93
C ILE A 152 -29.50 10.32 -19.61
N LEU A 153 -29.19 9.03 -19.47
CA LEU A 153 -28.04 8.42 -20.12
C LEU A 153 -28.11 8.53 -21.65
N ARG A 154 -29.29 8.30 -22.25
CA ARG A 154 -29.50 8.48 -23.69
C ARG A 154 -29.28 9.91 -24.16
N LEU A 155 -29.56 10.91 -23.32
CA LEU A 155 -29.32 12.32 -23.67
C LEU A 155 -27.84 12.71 -23.55
N LEU A 156 -27.09 12.08 -22.64
CA LEU A 156 -25.69 12.41 -22.38
C LEU A 156 -24.71 11.65 -23.28
N ILE A 157 -25.05 10.41 -23.63
CA ILE A 157 -24.21 9.56 -24.48
C ILE A 157 -24.60 9.83 -25.94
N PRO A 158 -23.69 10.36 -26.78
CA PRO A 158 -23.99 10.57 -28.19
C PRO A 158 -24.35 9.26 -28.87
N GLU A 159 -25.30 9.30 -29.79
CA GLU A 159 -25.60 8.16 -30.66
C GLU A 159 -24.32 7.78 -31.42
N VAL A 160 -23.90 6.52 -31.26
CA VAL A 160 -22.71 5.96 -31.90
C VAL A 160 -23.09 5.36 -33.24
#